data_AF-A0ABD0P7N5-F1
#
_entry.id   AF-A0ABD0P7N5-F1
#
_cell.length_a   1.000
_cell.length_b   1.000
_cell.length_c   1.000
_cell.angle_alpha   90.00
_cell.angle_beta   90.00
_cell.angle_gamma   90.00
#
_symmetry.space_group_name_H-M   'P 1'
#
loop_
_entity.id
_entity.type
_entity.pdbx_description
1 polymer ?
#
loop_
_entity_poly.entity_id
_entity_poly.type
_entity_poly.pdbx_seq_one_letter_code
_entity_poly.pdbx_strand_id
1 'polypeptide(L)' 'VQWHCRARMVAGSNFYIVGRDPAGMPHPESGQDLYDPSHGGKVLSMAPGLTSVEIIPFRVAAYNKTKKAMDFYDKE' A
#
# COMPACT_ATOMS: atom_id res chain seq x y z
N VAL A 1 3.54 -7.18 4.11
CA VAL A 1 2.85 -5.98 4.66
C VAL A 1 2.06 -6.20 5.96
N GLN A 2 1.38 -7.33 6.19
CA GLN A 2 0.55 -7.55 7.42
C GLN A 2 1.30 -7.31 8.73
N TRP A 3 2.54 -7.81 8.84
CA TRP A 3 3.43 -7.56 9.97
C TRP A 3 3.64 -6.06 10.24
N HIS A 4 3.89 -5.27 9.18
CA HIS A 4 4.08 -3.82 9.32
C HIS A 4 2.85 -3.16 9.92
N CYS A 5 1.65 -3.55 9.50
CA CYS A 5 0.39 -3.03 10.04
C CYS A 5 0.20 -3.44 11.50
N ARG A 6 0.37 -4.74 11.82
CA ARG A 6 0.23 -5.25 13.19
C ARG A 6 1.17 -4.54 14.17
N ALA A 7 2.43 -4.30 13.78
CA ALA A 7 3.39 -3.61 14.63
C ALA A 7 2.94 -2.17 14.98
N ARG A 8 2.37 -1.43 14.02
CA ARG A 8 1.87 -0.06 14.28
C ARG A 8 0.60 -0.06 15.10
N MET A 9 -0.28 -1.03 14.87
CA MET A 9 -1.48 -1.21 15.69
C MET A 9 -1.11 -1.46 17.17
N VAL A 10 -0.12 -2.32 17.43
CA VAL A 10 0.39 -2.58 18.80
C VAL A 10 1.05 -1.33 19.39
N ALA A 11 1.69 -0.50 18.55
CA ALA A 11 2.23 0.80 18.97
C ALA A 11 1.16 1.89 19.18
N GLY A 12 -0.13 1.56 19.07
CA GLY A 12 -1.25 2.47 19.34
C GLY A 12 -1.80 3.22 18.12
N SER A 13 -1.43 2.84 16.89
CA SER A 13 -1.98 3.48 15.69
C SER A 13 -3.42 3.04 15.44
N ASN A 14 -4.33 4.01 15.34
CA ASN A 14 -5.73 3.77 14.95
C ASN A 14 -5.94 3.65 13.44
N PHE A 15 -5.01 4.20 12.64
CA PHE A 15 -5.09 4.20 11.19
C PHE A 15 -3.79 3.66 10.58
N TYR A 16 -3.89 2.97 9.44
CA TYR A 16 -2.73 2.48 8.70
C TYR A 16 -2.87 2.77 7.20
N ILE A 17 -2.01 3.64 6.69
CA ILE A 17 -1.96 4.01 5.28
C ILE A 17 -1.30 2.88 4.47
N VAL A 18 -1.93 2.48 3.36
CA VAL A 18 -1.36 1.52 2.42
C VAL A 18 -1.48 2.03 0.99
N GLY A 19 -0.36 2.07 0.26
CA GLY A 19 -0.31 2.44 -1.16
C GLY A 19 -0.14 1.23 -2.09
N ARG A 20 0.35 1.49 -3.31
CA ARG A 20 0.68 0.47 -4.31
C ARG A 20 1.88 -0.37 -3.91
N ASP A 21 1.79 -1.68 -4.11
CA ASP A 21 2.85 -2.67 -3.91
C ASP A 21 3.61 -2.54 -2.57
N PRO A 22 2.90 -2.59 -1.43
CA PRO A 22 3.51 -2.31 -0.14
C PRO A 22 4.45 -3.44 0.29
N ALA A 23 5.72 -3.08 0.51
CA ALA A 23 6.83 -4.01 0.77
C ALA A 23 7.13 -4.98 -0.38
N GLY A 24 6.73 -4.64 -1.61
CA GLY A 24 7.15 -5.35 -2.81
C GLY A 24 8.51 -4.90 -3.32
N MET A 25 9.03 -5.66 -4.27
CA MET A 25 10.26 -5.39 -5.00
C MET A 25 10.23 -6.15 -6.34
N PRO A 26 11.11 -5.81 -7.30
CA PRO A 26 11.24 -6.59 -8.54
C PRO A 26 11.77 -8.01 -8.27
N HIS A 27 11.30 -8.98 -9.04
CA HIS A 27 11.83 -10.34 -9.07
C HIS A 27 13.27 -10.31 -9.61
N PRO A 28 14.23 -10.99 -8.95
CA PRO A 28 15.66 -10.86 -9.26
C PRO A 28 16.05 -11.30 -10.68
N GLU A 29 15.37 -12.31 -11.24
CA GLU A 29 15.66 -12.82 -12.59
C GLU A 29 14.84 -12.15 -13.70
N SER A 30 13.50 -12.07 -13.54
CA SER A 30 12.62 -11.55 -14.59
C SER A 30 12.46 -10.03 -14.59
N GLY A 31 12.85 -9.34 -13.51
CA GLY A 31 12.69 -7.90 -13.33
C GLY A 31 11.24 -7.42 -13.19
N GLN A 32 10.26 -8.32 -13.24
CA GLN A 32 8.84 -8.02 -13.05
C GLN A 32 8.52 -7.78 -11.57
N ASP A 33 7.42 -7.10 -11.25
CA ASP A 33 6.98 -6.98 -9.86
C ASP A 33 6.78 -8.38 -9.23
N LEU A 34 7.33 -8.60 -8.03
CA LEU A 34 7.26 -9.88 -7.33
C LEU A 34 5.83 -10.22 -6.85
N TYR A 35 5.01 -9.18 -6.63
CA TYR A 35 3.63 -9.31 -6.19
C TYR A 35 2.72 -8.46 -7.06
N ASP A 36 1.45 -8.85 -7.16
CA ASP A 36 0.45 -7.96 -7.74
C ASP A 36 0.35 -6.67 -6.88
N PRO A 37 0.44 -5.48 -7.51
CA PRO A 37 0.53 -4.23 -6.77
C PRO A 37 -0.70 -3.90 -5.90
N SER A 38 -1.84 -4.56 -6.14
CA SER A 38 -3.09 -4.37 -5.39
C SER A 38 -3.24 -5.35 -4.21
N HIS A 39 -2.47 -6.45 -4.19
CA HIS A 39 -2.63 -7.50 -3.19
C HIS A 39 -2.40 -7.01 -1.77
N GLY A 40 -1.42 -6.14 -1.54
CA GLY A 40 -1.12 -5.67 -0.19
C GLY A 40 -2.30 -4.94 0.48
N GLY A 41 -2.98 -4.05 -0.25
CA GLY A 41 -4.17 -3.36 0.25
C GLY A 41 -5.35 -4.30 0.47
N LYS A 42 -5.65 -5.16 -0.52
CA LYS A 42 -6.73 -6.14 -0.43
C LYS A 42 -6.53 -7.11 0.73
N VAL A 43 -5.34 -7.69 0.86
CA VAL A 43 -5.00 -8.64 1.93
C VAL A 43 -5.08 -8.00 3.30
N LEU A 44 -4.64 -6.74 3.47
CA LEU A 44 -4.80 -6.05 4.75
C LEU A 44 -6.27 -5.84 5.13
N SER A 45 -7.14 -5.53 4.17
CA SER A 45 -8.57 -5.30 4.44
C SER A 45 -9.33 -6.53 4.90
N MET A 46 -8.83 -7.74 4.61
CA MET A 46 -9.43 -9.02 5.00
C MET A 46 -8.58 -9.81 6.02
N ALA A 47 -7.48 -9.23 6.52
CA ALA A 47 -6.55 -9.94 7.40
C ALA A 47 -7.15 -10.10 8.81
N PRO A 48 -7.20 -11.34 9.36
CA PRO A 48 -7.68 -11.56 10.71
C PRO A 48 -6.73 -10.92 11.75
N GLY A 49 -7.29 -10.40 12.83
CA GLY A 49 -6.52 -9.86 13.95
C GLY A 49 -5.98 -8.43 13.77
N LEU A 50 -6.42 -7.72 12.73
CA LEU A 50 -6.20 -6.28 12.52
C LEU A 50 -7.48 -5.47 12.84
N THR A 51 -8.18 -5.80 13.93
CA THR A 51 -9.50 -5.25 14.24
C THR A 51 -9.49 -3.86 14.87
N SER A 52 -8.36 -3.43 15.45
CA SER A 52 -8.24 -2.15 16.15
C SER A 52 -7.48 -1.08 15.35
N VAL A 53 -7.35 -1.28 14.03
CA VAL A 53 -6.74 -0.32 13.11
C VAL A 53 -7.57 -0.24 11.83
N GLU A 54 -7.87 0.97 11.39
CA GLU A 54 -8.56 1.23 10.12
C GLU A 54 -7.54 1.33 8.99
N ILE A 55 -7.73 0.56 7.91
CA ILE A 55 -6.84 0.56 6.75
C ILE A 55 -7.28 1.66 5.79
N ILE A 56 -6.37 2.59 5.46
CA ILE A 56 -6.62 3.69 4.53
C ILE A 56 -5.87 3.43 3.22
N PRO A 57 -6.53 2.91 2.17
CA PRO A 57 -5.90 2.61 0.90
C PRO A 57 -5.72 3.86 0.04
N PHE A 58 -4.57 3.98 -0.62
CA PHE A 58 -4.26 5.04 -1.57
C PHE A 58 -3.96 4.47 -2.96
N ARG A 59 -4.38 5.19 -3.99
CA ARG A 59 -3.99 4.93 -5.39
C ARG A 59 -2.55 5.40 -5.62
N VAL A 60 -1.96 4.99 -6.75
CA VAL A 60 -0.62 5.45 -7.16
C VAL A 60 -0.64 6.98 -7.26
N ALA A 61 0.34 7.64 -6.63
CA ALA A 61 0.59 9.05 -6.83
C ALA A 61 1.87 9.21 -7.67
N ALA A 62 1.82 10.08 -8.67
CA ALA A 62 2.93 10.37 -9.57
C ALA A 62 3.03 11.88 -9.80
N TYR A 63 4.18 12.33 -10.31
CA TYR A 63 4.38 13.75 -10.58
C TYR A 63 3.56 14.19 -11.80
N ASN A 64 2.58 15.07 -11.56
CA ASN A 64 1.76 15.66 -12.61
C ASN A 64 2.49 16.88 -13.20
N LYS A 65 2.98 16.76 -14.43
CA LYS A 65 3.75 17.81 -15.12
C LYS A 65 2.94 19.08 -15.38
N THR A 66 1.62 18.97 -15.56
CA THR A 66 0.72 20.12 -15.79
C THR A 66 0.52 20.92 -14.50
N LYS A 67 0.24 20.22 -13.39
CA LYS A 67 0.05 20.84 -12.07
C LYS A 67 1.35 21.20 -11.36
N LYS A 68 2.49 20.70 -11.86
CA LYS A 68 3.82 20.82 -11.23
C LYS A 68 3.83 20.35 -9.77
N ALA A 69 3.09 19.29 -9.47
CA ALA A 69 2.91 18.75 -8.12
C ALA A 69 2.66 17.23 -8.17
N MET A 70 2.82 16.56 -7.02
CA MET A 70 2.38 15.17 -6.86
C MET A 70 0.86 15.11 -6.91
N ASP A 71 0.32 14.19 -7.70
CA ASP A 71 -1.10 14.00 -7.87
C ASP A 71 -1.42 12.50 -7.97
N PHE A 72 -2.67 12.11 -7.71
CA PHE A 72 -3.07 10.74 -7.98
C PHE A 72 -3.00 10.47 -9.47
N TYR A 73 -2.37 9.36 -9.83
CA TYR A 73 -2.33 8.89 -11.19
C TYR A 73 -3.74 8.46 -11.59
N ASP A 74 -4.31 9.19 -12.53
CA ASP A 74 -5.51 8.79 -13.24
C ASP A 74 -5.09 8.12 -14.55
N LYS A 75 -5.70 6.98 -14.87
CA LYS A 75 -5.41 6.24 -16.12
C LYS A 75 -6.37 6.65 -17.23
N GLU A 76 -7.42 7.42 -16.92
CA GLU A 76 -8.31 8.06 -17.90
C GLU A 76 -7.64 9.26 -18.60
#